data_AF-A0A7C7YBV2-F1
#
_entry.id   AF-A0A7C7YBV2-F1
#
_cell.length_a   1.000
_cell.length_b   1.000
_cell.length_c   1.000
_cell.angle_alpha   90.00
_cell.angle_beta   90.00
_cell.angle_gamma   90.00
#
_symmetry.space_group_name_H-M   'P 1'
#
loop_
_entity.id
_entity.type
_entity.pdbx_description
1 polymer ?
#
loop_
_entity_poly.entity_id
_entity_poly.type
_entity_poly.pdbx_seq_one_letter_code
_entity_poly.pdbx_strand_id
1 'polypeptide(L)'
;ALIGDKTYYHLGKSWDEAQQLCLNLRRRTQPNQFIAISYEELTLSSESVLKRLCHFLGREYQPEMLDFHSSKEAERTAVTGLWSKVSKPLDATNSNKFLKEASPEEIRLFESVAGQSLDELGYRRQFAEQSEGYEIDGAKIAALDLQNQRLRAKAQRMADPEDLERRRPQMKLMESIQFRFA
;
A
#
# COMPACT_ATOMS: atom_id res chain seq x y z
N ALA A 1 7.65 -2.30 9.69
CA ALA A 1 6.96 -3.53 9.23
C ALA A 1 7.98 -4.60 8.87
N LEU A 2 7.67 -5.88 9.11
CA LEU A 2 8.54 -7.01 8.80
C LEU A 2 8.78 -7.15 7.28
N ILE A 3 7.69 -7.18 6.51
CA ILE A 3 7.70 -7.45 5.07
C ILE A 3 7.87 -6.15 4.26
N GLY A 4 8.36 -6.28 3.04
CA GLY A 4 8.40 -5.21 2.03
C GLY A 4 9.68 -4.40 2.03
N ASP A 5 9.80 -3.56 1.01
CA ASP A 5 10.87 -2.58 0.86
C ASP A 5 10.92 -1.58 2.02
N LYS A 6 12.11 -1.03 2.24
CA LYS A 6 12.42 -0.13 3.36
C LYS A 6 12.97 1.22 2.93
N THR A 7 13.32 1.38 1.66
CA THR A 7 13.73 2.67 1.10
C THR A 7 12.63 3.21 0.21
N TYR A 8 12.47 4.53 0.18
CA TYR A 8 11.42 5.20 -0.58
C TYR A 8 11.52 4.97 -2.08
N TYR A 9 12.74 4.86 -2.63
CA TYR A 9 12.96 4.48 -4.02
C TYR A 9 12.35 3.11 -4.35
N HIS A 10 12.64 2.09 -3.56
CA HIS A 10 12.12 0.74 -3.81
C HIS A 10 10.62 0.65 -3.54
N LEU A 11 10.14 1.35 -2.51
CA LEU A 11 8.71 1.45 -2.22
C LEU A 11 7.96 2.12 -3.38
N GLY A 12 8.51 3.21 -3.92
CA GLY A 12 7.95 3.91 -5.08
C GLY A 12 7.91 3.02 -6.31
N LYS A 13 9.00 2.32 -6.60
CA LYS A 13 9.07 1.40 -7.75
C LYS A 13 8.04 0.26 -7.63
N SER A 14 8.02 -0.44 -6.49
CA SER A 14 7.05 -1.52 -6.25
C SER A 14 5.61 -1.02 -6.27
N TRP A 15 5.36 0.21 -5.78
CA TRP A 15 4.03 0.82 -5.83
C TRP A 15 3.63 1.17 -7.26
N ASP A 16 4.52 1.81 -8.03
CA ASP A 16 4.27 2.18 -9.43
C ASP A 16 3.96 0.98 -10.29
N GLU A 17 4.77 -0.09 -10.19
CA GLU A 17 4.54 -1.35 -10.90
C GLU A 17 3.14 -1.91 -10.62
N ALA A 18 2.74 -1.93 -9.34
CA ALA A 18 1.41 -2.39 -8.94
C ALA A 18 0.27 -1.49 -9.46
N GLN A 19 0.44 -0.16 -9.39
CA GLN A 19 -0.57 0.77 -9.90
C GLN A 19 -0.70 0.71 -11.42
N GLN A 20 0.40 0.62 -12.16
CA GLN A 20 0.38 0.47 -13.60
C GLN A 20 -0.36 -0.80 -14.03
N LEU A 21 -0.21 -1.92 -13.30
CA LEU A 21 -1.00 -3.13 -13.55
C LEU A 21 -2.50 -2.87 -13.35
N CYS A 22 -2.90 -2.23 -12.26
CA CYS A 22 -4.30 -1.87 -11.99
C CYS A 22 -4.87 -0.89 -13.02
N LEU A 23 -4.10 0.13 -13.40
CA LEU A 23 -4.47 1.14 -14.41
C LEU A 23 -4.64 0.49 -15.79
N ASN A 24 -3.73 -0.41 -16.17
CA ASN A 24 -3.84 -1.17 -17.41
C ASN A 24 -5.05 -2.11 -17.41
N LEU A 25 -5.35 -2.75 -16.28
CA LEU A 25 -6.57 -3.55 -16.12
C LEU A 25 -7.82 -2.68 -16.27
N ARG A 26 -7.86 -1.52 -15.59
CA ARG A 26 -8.95 -0.54 -15.69
C ARG A 26 -9.21 -0.11 -17.13
N ARG A 27 -8.16 0.20 -17.89
CA ARG A 27 -8.27 0.61 -19.31
C ARG A 27 -8.89 -0.48 -20.21
N ARG A 28 -8.80 -1.75 -19.83
CA ARG A 28 -9.29 -2.91 -20.60
C ARG A 28 -10.58 -3.52 -20.04
N THR A 29 -11.12 -2.95 -18.97
CA THR A 29 -12.28 -3.50 -18.26
C THR A 29 -13.47 -2.57 -18.43
N GLN A 30 -14.68 -3.13 -18.54
CA GLN A 30 -15.89 -2.30 -18.65
C GLN A 30 -16.12 -1.51 -17.34
N PRO A 31 -16.68 -0.29 -17.39
CA PRO A 31 -16.87 0.54 -16.21
C PRO A 31 -17.70 -0.10 -15.08
N ASN A 32 -18.60 -1.04 -15.41
CA ASN A 32 -19.41 -1.80 -14.46
C ASN A 32 -18.69 -3.05 -13.88
N GLN A 33 -17.43 -3.28 -14.26
CA GLN A 33 -16.62 -4.42 -13.83
C GLN A 33 -15.34 -4.00 -13.09
N PHE A 34 -15.07 -2.69 -13.00
CA PHE A 34 -13.95 -2.15 -12.25
C PHE A 34 -14.36 -0.89 -11.48
N ILE A 35 -14.07 -0.85 -10.18
CA ILE A 35 -14.22 0.35 -9.35
C ILE A 35 -12.89 0.67 -8.66
N ALA A 36 -12.46 1.92 -8.75
CA ALA A 36 -11.34 2.45 -7.96
C ALA A 36 -11.90 3.28 -6.80
N ILE A 37 -11.34 3.09 -5.61
CA ILE A 37 -11.69 3.83 -4.41
C ILE A 37 -10.39 4.35 -3.79
N SER A 38 -10.28 5.66 -3.61
CA SER A 38 -9.17 6.25 -2.85
C SER A 38 -9.38 5.99 -1.36
N TYR A 39 -8.29 5.68 -0.66
CA TYR A 39 -8.32 5.53 0.79
C TYR A 39 -8.69 6.84 1.50
N GLU A 40 -8.20 7.97 0.98
CA GLU A 40 -8.50 9.30 1.47
C GLU A 40 -9.99 9.62 1.31
N GLU A 41 -10.57 9.32 0.14
CA GLU A 41 -12.00 9.49 -0.11
C GLU A 41 -12.83 8.59 0.83
N LEU A 42 -12.43 7.33 0.99
CA LEU A 42 -13.12 6.37 1.86
C LEU A 42 -13.11 6.80 3.32
N THR A 43 -12.01 7.33 3.84
CA THR A 43 -11.91 7.76 5.24
C THR A 43 -12.58 9.11 5.50
N LEU A 44 -12.62 10.01 4.50
CA LEU A 44 -13.26 11.32 4.63
C LEU A 44 -14.79 11.28 4.39
N SER A 45 -15.26 10.39 3.52
CA SER A 45 -16.66 10.35 3.06
C SER A 45 -17.19 8.93 2.96
N SER A 46 -17.00 8.15 4.02
CA SER A 46 -17.20 6.70 4.06
C SER A 46 -18.61 6.26 3.62
N GLU A 47 -19.66 6.90 4.13
CA GLU A 47 -21.04 6.55 3.76
C GLU A 47 -21.30 6.70 2.26
N SER A 48 -20.86 7.81 1.67
CA SER A 48 -21.01 8.07 0.22
C SER A 48 -20.26 7.02 -0.60
N VAL A 49 -19.01 6.72 -0.23
CA VAL A 49 -18.19 5.72 -0.90
C VAL A 49 -18.80 4.32 -0.79
N LEU A 50 -19.30 3.94 0.40
CA LEU A 50 -19.95 2.65 0.61
C LEU A 50 -21.25 2.52 -0.17
N LYS A 51 -22.07 3.57 -0.24
CA LYS A 51 -23.28 3.60 -1.09
C LYS A 51 -22.92 3.39 -2.56
N ARG A 52 -21.89 4.08 -3.06
CA ARG A 52 -21.39 3.90 -4.44
C ARG A 52 -20.88 2.47 -4.69
N LEU A 53 -20.13 1.91 -3.74
CA LEU A 53 -19.65 0.53 -3.82
C LEU A 53 -20.80 -0.49 -3.79
N CYS A 54 -21.77 -0.31 -2.90
CA CYS A 54 -22.95 -1.19 -2.83
C CYS A 54 -23.73 -1.16 -4.14
N HIS A 55 -23.98 0.03 -4.69
CA HIS A 55 -24.61 0.19 -5.99
C HIS A 55 -23.84 -0.54 -7.10
N PHE A 56 -22.52 -0.38 -7.15
CA PHE A 56 -21.65 -1.08 -8.10
C PHE A 56 -21.75 -2.60 -7.97
N LEU A 57 -21.84 -3.12 -6.75
CA LEU A 57 -21.96 -4.56 -6.46
C LEU A 57 -23.41 -5.10 -6.60
N GLY A 58 -24.40 -4.26 -6.91
CA GLY A 58 -25.80 -4.66 -6.93
C GLY A 58 -26.35 -5.04 -5.54
N ARG A 59 -25.84 -4.40 -4.48
CA ARG A 59 -26.22 -4.61 -3.08
C ARG A 59 -26.88 -3.35 -2.50
N GLU A 60 -27.72 -3.56 -1.49
CA GLU A 60 -28.27 -2.46 -0.69
C GLU A 60 -27.25 -2.01 0.37
N TYR A 61 -27.16 -0.70 0.57
CA TYR A 61 -26.32 -0.13 1.63
C TYR A 61 -26.97 -0.35 2.99
N GLN A 62 -26.17 -0.78 3.97
CA GLN A 62 -26.58 -0.93 5.37
C GLN A 62 -25.73 0.01 6.24
N PRO A 63 -26.34 0.91 7.04
CA PRO A 63 -25.60 1.81 7.92
C PRO A 63 -24.58 1.11 8.82
N GLU A 64 -24.89 -0.11 9.27
CA GLU A 64 -24.07 -0.96 10.13
C GLU A 64 -22.73 -1.34 9.49
N MET A 65 -22.56 -1.18 8.18
CA MET A 65 -21.26 -1.36 7.51
C MET A 65 -20.17 -0.43 8.06
N LEU A 66 -20.54 0.71 8.65
CA LEU A 66 -19.60 1.62 9.30
C LEU A 66 -19.13 1.10 10.67
N ASP A 67 -19.85 0.15 11.27
CA ASP A 67 -19.52 -0.49 12.54
C ASP A 67 -18.64 -1.73 12.38
N PHE A 68 -17.98 -1.89 11.21
CA PHE A 68 -17.11 -3.04 10.88
C PHE A 68 -16.07 -3.37 11.96
N HIS A 69 -15.58 -2.35 12.67
CA HIS A 69 -14.55 -2.46 13.70
C HIS A 69 -15.01 -3.26 14.93
N SER A 70 -16.33 -3.40 15.13
CA SER A 70 -16.95 -4.21 16.20
C SER A 70 -17.20 -5.66 15.80
N SER A 71 -16.85 -6.06 14.57
CA SER A 71 -17.02 -7.43 14.09
C SER A 71 -15.99 -8.40 14.69
N LYS A 72 -16.37 -9.68 14.80
CA LYS A 72 -15.45 -10.76 15.22
C LYS A 72 -14.31 -10.92 14.22
N GLU A 73 -14.57 -10.65 12.94
CA GLU A 73 -13.58 -10.67 11.86
C GLU A 73 -12.53 -9.58 12.05
N ALA A 74 -12.94 -8.36 12.40
CA ALA A 74 -12.02 -7.27 12.73
C ALA A 74 -11.16 -7.61 13.95
N GLU A 75 -11.77 -8.16 15.01
CA GLU A 75 -11.04 -8.62 16.21
C GLU A 75 -9.99 -9.67 15.85
N ARG A 76 -10.37 -10.73 15.12
CA ARG A 76 -9.45 -11.80 14.67
C ARG A 76 -8.31 -11.28 13.81
N THR A 77 -8.59 -10.34 12.93
CA THR A 77 -7.60 -9.78 12.00
C THR A 77 -6.61 -8.85 12.73
N ALA A 78 -7.10 -8.07 13.70
CA ALA A 78 -6.32 -7.14 14.50
C ALA A 78 -5.29 -7.82 15.41
N VAL A 79 -5.44 -9.14 15.68
CA VAL A 79 -4.45 -9.95 16.41
C VAL A 79 -3.08 -9.93 15.75
N THR A 80 -3.02 -9.71 14.43
CA THR A 80 -1.75 -9.46 13.74
C THR A 80 -1.38 -7.97 13.85
N GLY A 81 -0.16 -7.67 14.30
CA GLY A 81 0.25 -6.28 14.54
C GLY A 81 0.13 -5.35 13.33
N LEU A 82 0.19 -5.89 12.11
CA LEU A 82 0.01 -5.15 10.85
C LEU A 82 -1.41 -4.59 10.69
N TRP A 83 -2.42 -5.31 11.16
CA TRP A 83 -3.83 -4.97 10.96
C TRP A 83 -4.50 -4.50 12.25
N SER A 84 -3.73 -4.17 13.29
CA SER A 84 -4.24 -3.71 14.59
C SER A 84 -5.22 -2.53 14.53
N LYS A 85 -5.22 -1.75 13.44
CA LYS A 85 -6.16 -0.64 13.23
C LYS A 85 -7.54 -1.06 12.71
N VAL A 86 -7.72 -2.29 12.20
CA VAL A 86 -9.03 -2.69 11.65
C VAL A 86 -10.10 -2.88 12.72
N SER A 87 -9.70 -3.02 13.99
CA SER A 87 -10.60 -3.03 15.15
C SER A 87 -10.90 -1.62 15.69
N LYS A 88 -10.50 -0.56 14.97
CA LYS A 88 -10.81 0.83 15.31
C LYS A 88 -11.74 1.46 14.27
N PRO A 89 -12.54 2.47 14.66
CA PRO A 89 -13.32 3.27 13.72
C PRO A 89 -12.43 3.89 12.63
N LEU A 90 -13.07 4.30 11.53
CA LEU A 90 -12.39 5.05 10.47
C LEU A 90 -11.85 6.37 11.02
N ASP A 91 -10.60 6.67 10.64
CA ASP A 91 -9.89 7.87 11.06
C ASP A 91 -9.55 8.72 9.83
N ALA A 92 -10.34 9.76 9.59
CA ALA A 92 -10.14 10.71 8.50
C ALA A 92 -8.80 11.47 8.57
N THR A 93 -8.13 11.46 9.72
CA THR A 93 -6.83 12.10 9.92
C THR A 93 -5.64 11.18 9.64
N ASN A 94 -5.90 9.90 9.33
CA ASN A 94 -4.86 8.89 9.12
C ASN A 94 -4.29 8.90 7.68
N SER A 95 -4.14 10.09 7.08
CA SER A 95 -3.54 10.32 5.76
C SER A 95 -2.34 11.27 5.86
N ASN A 96 -1.54 11.39 4.78
CA ASN A 96 -0.45 12.37 4.65
C ASN A 96 0.68 12.32 5.70
N LYS A 97 0.80 11.24 6.48
CA LYS A 97 1.85 11.09 7.51
C LYS A 97 3.27 11.14 6.95
N PHE A 98 3.45 10.68 5.71
CA PHE A 98 4.74 10.72 5.02
C PHE A 98 5.30 12.15 4.92
N LEU A 99 4.47 13.20 4.91
CA LEU A 99 4.95 14.60 4.89
C LEU A 99 5.73 14.98 6.15
N LYS A 100 5.54 14.27 7.26
CA LYS A 100 6.26 14.47 8.54
C LYS A 100 7.34 13.42 8.77
N GLU A 101 7.19 12.24 8.18
CA GLU A 101 8.03 11.08 8.43
C GLU A 101 9.12 10.87 7.36
N ALA A 102 8.91 11.37 6.14
CA ALA A 102 9.87 11.29 5.04
C ALA A 102 10.66 12.60 4.92
N SER A 103 11.95 12.48 4.62
CA SER A 103 12.78 13.61 4.21
C SER A 103 12.42 14.08 2.80
N PRO A 104 12.74 15.34 2.43
CA PRO A 104 12.54 15.83 1.06
C PRO A 104 13.24 14.99 -0.02
N GLU A 105 14.42 14.42 0.29
CA GLU A 105 15.12 13.53 -0.65
C GLU A 105 14.38 12.21 -0.85
N GLU A 106 13.85 11.63 0.22
CA GLU A 106 13.05 10.40 0.15
C GLU A 106 11.77 10.60 -0.66
N ILE A 107 11.07 11.72 -0.47
CA ILE A 107 9.88 12.05 -1.27
C ILE A 107 10.27 12.20 -2.74
N ARG A 108 11.36 12.91 -3.06
CA ARG A 108 11.86 13.02 -4.44
C ARG A 108 12.20 11.66 -5.06
N LEU A 109 12.86 10.78 -4.31
CA LEU A 109 13.20 9.42 -4.78
C LEU A 109 11.97 8.57 -5.04
N PHE A 110 10.89 8.74 -4.26
CA PHE A 110 9.63 8.07 -4.51
C PHE A 110 8.95 8.65 -5.77
N GLU A 111 8.83 9.97 -5.84
CA GLU A 111 8.16 10.68 -6.94
C GLU A 111 8.88 10.51 -8.28
N SER A 112 10.21 10.34 -8.29
CA SER A 112 10.98 10.14 -9.52
C SER A 112 10.67 8.81 -10.22
N VAL A 113 10.26 7.78 -9.45
CA VAL A 113 9.92 6.46 -10.00
C VAL A 113 8.42 6.22 -10.10
N ALA A 114 7.62 6.89 -9.27
CA ALA A 114 6.17 6.70 -9.18
C ALA A 114 5.35 7.86 -9.76
N GLY A 115 6.02 8.88 -10.30
CA GLY A 115 5.40 10.15 -10.68
C GLY A 115 4.27 10.00 -11.70
N GLN A 116 4.46 9.13 -12.71
CA GLN A 116 3.42 8.88 -13.72
C GLN A 116 2.14 8.33 -13.08
N SER A 117 2.26 7.29 -12.25
CA SER A 117 1.09 6.69 -11.58
C SER A 117 0.44 7.66 -10.59
N LEU A 118 1.22 8.50 -9.90
CA LEU A 118 0.69 9.56 -9.02
C LEU A 118 -0.17 10.54 -9.83
N ASP A 119 0.35 11.06 -10.94
CA ASP A 119 -0.35 12.03 -11.78
C ASP A 119 -1.62 11.41 -12.41
N GLU A 120 -1.56 10.17 -12.93
CA GLU A 120 -2.71 9.46 -13.50
C GLU A 120 -3.83 9.19 -12.47
N LEU A 121 -3.45 8.97 -11.20
CA LEU A 121 -4.39 8.75 -10.10
C LEU A 121 -4.86 10.06 -9.44
N GLY A 122 -4.33 11.21 -9.86
CA GLY A 122 -4.70 12.53 -9.35
C GLY A 122 -4.03 12.90 -8.01
N TYR A 123 -2.96 12.22 -7.62
CA TYR A 123 -2.17 12.54 -6.43
C TYR A 123 -1.18 13.67 -6.72
N ARG A 124 -1.24 14.74 -5.92
CA ARG A 124 -0.32 15.88 -6.07
C ARG A 124 1.08 15.52 -5.58
N ARG A 125 2.05 15.58 -6.49
CA ARG A 125 3.49 15.54 -6.18
C ARG A 125 3.95 16.78 -5.43
N GLN A 126 4.79 16.60 -4.42
CA GLN A 126 5.41 17.68 -3.62
C GLN A 126 6.56 18.34 -4.35
N PHE A 127 7.31 17.57 -5.15
CA PHE A 127 8.51 18.01 -5.86
C PHE A 127 8.39 17.70 -7.36
N ALA A 128 7.24 17.98 -7.98
CA ALA A 128 6.96 17.62 -9.38
C ALA A 128 8.07 18.10 -10.35
N GLU A 129 8.46 19.37 -10.26
CA GLU A 129 9.49 19.98 -11.11
C GLU A 129 10.91 19.47 -10.81
N GLN A 130 11.18 19.08 -9.56
CA GLN A 130 12.51 18.63 -9.14
C GLN A 130 12.69 17.11 -9.20
N SER A 131 11.59 16.36 -9.36
CA SER A 131 11.57 14.91 -9.57
C SER A 131 11.51 14.54 -11.05
N GLU A 132 11.03 15.44 -11.90
CA GLU A 132 11.02 15.28 -13.34
C GLU A 132 12.46 15.29 -13.89
N GLY A 133 12.89 14.19 -14.50
CA GLY A 133 14.28 14.01 -14.95
C GLY A 133 15.29 13.86 -13.81
N TYR A 134 14.86 13.52 -12.59
CA TYR A 134 15.78 13.20 -11.49
C TYR A 134 16.54 11.91 -11.82
N GLU A 135 17.72 12.05 -12.42
CA GLU A 135 18.57 10.93 -12.78
C GLU A 135 19.18 10.29 -11.53
N ILE A 136 18.82 9.03 -11.31
CA ILE A 136 19.44 8.19 -10.30
C ILE A 136 20.46 7.33 -11.02
N ASP A 137 21.73 7.69 -10.89
CA ASP A 137 22.81 6.91 -11.51
C ASP A 137 22.92 5.50 -10.91
N GLY A 138 23.63 4.61 -11.62
CA GLY A 138 23.80 3.22 -11.20
C GLY A 138 24.48 3.08 -9.83
N ALA A 139 25.33 4.03 -9.43
CA ALA A 139 26.01 4.00 -8.13
C ALA A 139 25.03 4.32 -6.99
N LYS A 140 24.15 5.30 -7.18
CA LYS A 140 23.09 5.68 -6.25
C LYS A 140 22.05 4.56 -6.13
N ILE A 141 21.67 3.91 -7.23
CA ILE A 141 20.81 2.71 -7.20
C ILE A 141 21.47 1.61 -6.38
N ALA A 142 22.73 1.25 -6.65
CA ALA A 142 23.44 0.21 -5.90
C ALA A 142 23.54 0.52 -4.41
N ALA A 143 23.73 1.79 -4.05
CA ALA A 143 23.73 2.23 -2.64
C ALA A 143 22.34 2.06 -1.99
N LEU A 144 21.27 2.43 -2.70
CA LEU A 144 19.88 2.25 -2.24
C LEU A 144 19.53 0.77 -2.09
N ASP A 145 19.99 -0.10 -2.99
CA ASP A 145 19.79 -1.55 -2.93
C ASP A 145 20.44 -2.13 -1.67
N LEU A 146 21.69 -1.77 -1.43
CA LEU A 146 22.43 -2.20 -0.24
C LEU A 146 21.76 -1.70 1.05
N GLN A 147 21.30 -0.45 1.06
CA GLN A 147 20.55 0.11 2.19
C GLN A 147 19.25 -0.65 2.41
N ASN A 148 18.49 -0.93 1.36
CA ASN A 148 17.23 -1.66 1.42
C ASN A 148 17.45 -3.09 1.98
N GLN A 149 18.47 -3.80 1.50
CA GLN A 149 18.84 -5.13 2.00
C GLN A 149 19.21 -5.09 3.49
N ARG A 150 20.02 -4.12 3.92
CA ARG A 150 20.41 -3.94 5.33
C ARG A 150 19.19 -3.67 6.22
N LEU A 151 18.29 -2.78 5.79
CA LEU A 151 17.08 -2.45 6.55
C LEU A 151 16.09 -3.63 6.61
N ARG A 152 15.95 -4.40 5.52
CA ARG A 152 15.17 -5.64 5.50
C ARG A 152 15.73 -6.66 6.49
N ALA A 153 17.05 -6.90 6.46
CA ALA A 153 17.71 -7.80 7.40
C ALA A 153 17.57 -7.35 8.86
N LYS A 154 17.68 -6.04 9.13
CA LYS A 154 17.44 -5.48 10.46
C LYS A 154 15.99 -5.69 10.91
N ALA A 155 15.02 -5.42 10.05
CA ALA A 155 13.60 -5.64 10.36
C ALA A 155 13.30 -7.11 10.67
N GLN A 156 13.93 -8.04 9.94
CA GLN A 156 13.81 -9.48 10.21
C GLN A 156 14.39 -9.89 11.56
N ARG A 157 15.56 -9.34 11.93
CA ARG A 157 16.22 -9.62 13.22
C ARG A 157 15.44 -9.06 14.41
N MET A 158 14.78 -7.91 14.22
CA MET A 158 13.97 -7.26 15.25
C MET A 158 12.52 -7.74 15.29
N ALA A 159 12.17 -8.73 14.46
CA ALA A 159 10.81 -9.27 14.39
C ALA A 159 10.47 -10.03 15.66
N ASP A 160 9.22 -9.91 16.11
CA ASP A 160 8.68 -10.71 17.20
C ASP A 160 8.68 -12.20 16.80
N PRO A 161 9.32 -13.10 17.58
CA PRO A 161 9.29 -14.53 17.31
C PRO A 161 7.88 -15.10 17.16
N GLU A 162 6.89 -14.57 17.89
CA GLU A 162 5.51 -15.04 17.79
C GLU A 162 4.86 -14.61 16.47
N ASP A 163 5.17 -13.39 15.98
CA ASP A 163 4.73 -12.93 14.65
C ASP A 163 5.39 -13.74 13.52
N LEU A 164 6.65 -14.15 13.70
CA LEU A 164 7.35 -15.03 12.75
C LEU A 164 6.71 -16.43 12.66
N GLU A 165 6.39 -17.04 13.80
CA GLU A 165 5.73 -18.35 13.83
C GLU A 165 4.34 -18.31 13.18
N ARG A 166 3.54 -17.28 13.49
CA ARG A 166 2.21 -17.10 12.89
C ARG A 166 2.26 -17.00 11.35
N ARG A 167 3.37 -16.52 10.78
CA ARG A 167 3.56 -16.34 9.33
C ARG A 167 4.20 -17.54 8.64
N ARG A 168 4.80 -18.45 9.38
CA ARG A 168 5.48 -19.65 8.85
C ARG A 168 4.60 -20.47 7.88
N PRO A 169 3.30 -20.70 8.13
CA PRO A 169 2.45 -21.44 7.18
C PRO A 169 2.27 -20.71 5.84
N GLN A 170 2.07 -19.39 5.87
CA GLN A 170 1.91 -18.58 4.66
C GLN A 170 3.20 -18.55 3.83
N MET A 171 4.37 -18.47 4.49
CA MET A 171 5.67 -18.55 3.82
C MET A 171 5.86 -19.91 3.11
N LYS A 172 5.61 -21.02 3.82
CA LYS A 172 5.71 -22.37 3.23
C LYS A 172 4.78 -22.53 2.03
N LEU A 173 3.57 -21.99 2.10
CA LEU A 173 2.65 -22.00 0.96
C LEU A 173 3.23 -21.23 -0.22
N MET A 174 3.77 -20.04 0.00
CA MET A 174 4.32 -19.21 -1.07
C MET A 174 5.53 -19.88 -1.74
N GLU A 175 6.45 -20.46 -0.96
CA GLU A 175 7.57 -21.28 -1.46
C GLU A 175 7.07 -22.44 -2.32
N SER A 176 6.03 -23.15 -1.85
CA SER A 176 5.45 -24.26 -2.60
C SER A 176 4.81 -23.85 -3.93
N ILE A 177 4.27 -22.63 -4.02
CA ILE A 177 3.69 -22.09 -5.26
C ILE A 177 4.81 -21.75 -6.23
N GLN A 178 5.88 -21.08 -5.76
CA GLN A 178 7.03 -20.74 -6.60
C GLN A 178 7.67 -21.99 -7.21
N PHE A 179 7.78 -23.07 -6.43
CA PHE A 179 8.34 -24.34 -6.91
C PHE A 179 7.44 -25.06 -7.95
N ARG A 180 6.14 -24.75 -8.02
CA ARG A 180 5.24 -25.32 -9.03
C ARG A 180 5.36 -24.66 -10.40
N PHE A 181 5.98 -23.47 -10.45
CA PHE A 181 6.15 -22.69 -11.67
C PHE A 181 7.63 -22.53 -12.06
N ALA A 182 8.54 -23.26 -11.40
CA ALA A 182 9.95 -23.41 -11.74
C ALA A 182 10.18 -24.75 -12.45
#